data_AF-A0A6P0U7X6-F1
#
_entry.id   AF-A0A6P0U7X6-F1
#
_cell.length_a   1.000
_cell.length_b   1.000
_cell.length_c   1.000
_cell.angle_alpha   90.00
_cell.angle_beta   90.00
_cell.angle_gamma   90.00
#
_symmetry.space_group_name_H-M   'P 1'
#
loop_
_entity.id
_entity.type
_entity.pdbx_description
1 polymer ?
#
loop_
_entity_poly.entity_id
_entity_poly.type
_entity_poly.pdbx_seq_one_letter_code
_entity_poly.pdbx_strand_id
1 'polypeptide(L)'
;MGTAYQYKLRPNSDRMATIELWLELLCRQYNYRLGEWFSWWEENRCPVNAWSLVMPISQLRDHPDNYSQKRDLVNTKDKFPDYKLIHSQVYHDCIKRVKLAFDRWFKVDNNGQKLGKPRCHFSYQLSVISYQFLAVSFKLSVFSTSSCSFGIKNTEYSF
;
A
#
# COMPACT_ATOMS: atom_id res chain seq x y z
N MET A 1 -29.67 -20.98 17.00
CA MET A 1 -29.33 -20.17 15.80
C MET A 1 -28.70 -18.88 16.28
N GLY A 2 -27.45 -18.59 15.92
CA GLY A 2 -26.79 -17.33 16.28
C GLY A 2 -27.25 -16.21 15.35
N THR A 3 -27.75 -15.11 15.91
CA THR A 3 -28.10 -13.91 15.15
C THR A 3 -26.81 -13.20 14.70
N ALA A 4 -26.63 -13.06 13.39
CA ALA A 4 -25.53 -12.26 12.83
C ALA A 4 -25.99 -10.80 12.73
N TYR A 5 -25.43 -9.93 13.56
CA TYR A 5 -25.70 -8.50 13.52
C TYR A 5 -24.84 -7.82 12.44
N GLN A 6 -25.46 -7.00 11.60
CA GLN A 6 -24.76 -6.20 10.59
C GLN A 6 -24.65 -4.76 11.06
N TYR A 7 -23.42 -4.26 11.22
CA TYR A 7 -23.15 -2.88 11.61
C TYR A 7 -22.64 -2.07 10.42
N LYS A 8 -23.12 -0.82 10.29
CA LYS A 8 -22.59 0.15 9.32
C LYS A 8 -21.76 1.19 10.06
N LEU A 9 -20.45 1.21 9.78
CA LEU A 9 -19.56 2.25 10.28
C LEU A 9 -19.89 3.58 9.59
N ARG A 10 -20.18 4.62 10.38
CA ARG A 10 -20.35 6.00 9.91
C ARG A 10 -19.22 6.84 10.52
N PRO A 11 -18.12 7.07 9.80
CA PRO A 11 -17.01 7.88 10.30
C PRO A 11 -17.40 9.36 10.41
N ASN A 12 -16.84 10.03 11.42
CA ASN A 12 -16.94 11.48 11.60
C ASN A 12 -16.15 12.23 10.51
N SER A 13 -16.45 13.50 10.28
CA SER A 13 -15.73 14.38 9.32
C SER A 13 -14.22 14.36 9.55
N ASP A 14 -13.76 14.44 10.80
CA ASP A 14 -12.33 14.46 11.13
C ASP A 14 -11.65 13.13 10.80
N ARG A 15 -12.38 12.02 11.02
CA ARG A 15 -11.90 10.67 10.68
C ARG A 15 -11.83 10.49 9.16
N MET A 16 -12.79 11.05 8.42
CA MET A 16 -12.80 11.05 6.96
C MET A 16 -11.58 11.80 6.41
N ALA A 17 -11.31 13.01 6.90
CA ALA A 17 -10.13 13.79 6.49
C ALA A 17 -8.81 13.04 6.74
N THR A 18 -8.71 12.33 7.88
CA THR A 18 -7.55 11.49 8.19
C THR A 18 -7.38 10.34 7.20
N ILE A 19 -8.48 9.66 6.84
CA ILE A 19 -8.46 8.56 5.87
C ILE A 19 -8.08 9.07 4.47
N GLU A 20 -8.60 10.22 4.08
CA GLU A 20 -8.28 10.87 2.79
C GLU A 20 -6.80 11.19 2.69
N LEU A 21 -6.23 11.80 3.72
CA LEU A 21 -4.80 12.06 3.82
C LEU A 21 -3.98 10.77 3.68
N TRP A 22 -4.36 9.71 4.40
CA TRP A 22 -3.65 8.43 4.32
C TRP A 22 -3.71 7.81 2.92
N LEU A 23 -4.89 7.84 2.28
CA LEU A 23 -5.08 7.34 0.93
C LEU A 23 -4.25 8.11 -0.09
N GLU A 24 -4.17 9.43 0.05
CA GLU A 24 -3.34 10.27 -0.80
C GLU A 24 -1.84 9.92 -0.64
N LEU A 25 -1.35 9.85 0.59
CA LEU A 25 0.03 9.47 0.90
C LEU A 25 0.38 8.08 0.34
N LEU A 26 -0.51 7.10 0.49
CA LEU A 26 -0.35 5.76 -0.06
C LEU A 26 -0.36 5.74 -1.59
N CYS A 27 -1.19 6.57 -2.23
CA CYS A 27 -1.24 6.66 -3.68
C CYS A 27 0.04 7.27 -4.26
N ARG A 28 0.57 8.32 -3.61
CA ARG A 28 1.89 8.90 -3.93
C ARG A 28 3.00 7.87 -3.76
N GLN A 29 3.01 7.16 -2.64
CA GLN A 29 4.00 6.11 -2.37
C GLN A 29 3.95 4.98 -3.41
N TYR A 30 2.75 4.52 -3.75
CA TYR A 30 2.53 3.49 -4.75
C TYR A 30 3.10 3.92 -6.10
N ASN A 31 2.77 5.14 -6.55
CA ASN A 31 3.24 5.66 -7.83
C ASN A 31 4.77 5.84 -7.85
N TYR A 32 5.36 6.33 -6.76
CA TYR A 32 6.81 6.46 -6.61
C TYR A 32 7.50 5.10 -6.77
N ARG A 33 7.10 4.09 -5.97
CA ARG A 33 7.70 2.75 -6.01
C ARG A 33 7.49 2.08 -7.35
N LEU A 34 6.30 2.19 -7.92
CA LEU A 34 6.01 1.65 -9.25
C LEU A 34 6.89 2.32 -10.34
N GLY A 35 7.20 3.61 -10.20
CA GLY A 35 8.15 4.32 -11.05
C GLY A 35 9.57 3.74 -10.97
N GLU A 36 10.03 3.31 -9.79
CA GLU A 36 11.33 2.64 -9.64
C GLU A 36 11.39 1.33 -10.46
N TRP A 37 10.32 0.53 -10.39
CA TRP A 37 10.21 -0.71 -11.18
C TRP A 37 10.22 -0.44 -12.69
N PHE A 38 9.48 0.58 -13.14
CA PHE A 38 9.46 0.94 -14.56
C PHE A 38 10.79 1.53 -15.04
N SER A 39 11.43 2.38 -14.23
CA SER A 39 12.74 2.95 -14.57
C SER A 39 13.78 1.85 -14.70
N TRP A 40 13.83 0.92 -13.74
CA TRP A 40 14.68 -0.26 -13.83
C TRP A 40 14.38 -1.08 -15.10
N TRP A 41 13.11 -1.30 -15.42
CA TRP A 41 12.70 -2.06 -16.60
C TRP A 41 13.11 -1.40 -17.92
N GLU A 42 12.95 -0.08 -18.02
CA GLU A 42 13.32 0.69 -19.22
C GLU A 42 14.85 0.78 -19.37
N GLU A 43 15.59 0.98 -18.28
CA GLU A 43 17.06 0.99 -18.27
C GLU A 43 17.68 -0.36 -18.67
N ASN A 44 17.05 -1.48 -18.28
CA ASN A 44 17.53 -2.82 -18.64
C ASN A 44 17.07 -3.29 -20.03
N ARG A 45 16.20 -2.53 -20.71
CA ARG A 45 15.74 -2.81 -22.07
C ARG A 45 16.53 -1.99 -23.09
N CYS A 46 17.74 -2.45 -23.41
CA CYS A 46 18.45 -1.93 -24.58
C CYS A 46 17.85 -2.54 -25.87
N PRO A 47 17.39 -1.77 -26.87
CA PRO A 47 16.92 -2.33 -28.15
C PRO A 47 18.09 -3.02 -28.86
N VAL A 48 17.88 -4.27 -29.28
CA VAL A 48 18.89 -5.08 -30.00
C VAL A 48 19.43 -4.38 -31.25
N ASN A 49 18.66 -3.47 -31.83
CA ASN A 49 18.92 -2.74 -33.07
C ASN A 49 19.38 -1.29 -32.87
N ALA A 50 19.56 -0.79 -31.65
CA ALA A 50 19.94 0.60 -31.37
C ALA A 50 21.42 0.77 -30.97
N TRP A 51 22.27 -0.21 -31.28
CA TRP A 51 23.70 -0.15 -30.98
C TRP A 51 24.41 0.88 -31.87
N SER A 52 24.34 2.13 -31.48
CA SER A 52 25.45 3.06 -31.67
C SER A 52 26.22 3.08 -30.35
N LEU A 53 27.51 2.73 -30.38
CA LEU A 53 28.45 2.57 -29.26
C LEU A 53 28.66 3.84 -28.39
N VAL A 54 27.81 4.86 -28.52
CA VAL A 54 27.99 6.21 -27.96
C VAL A 54 27.12 6.44 -26.71
N MET A 55 26.22 5.52 -26.34
CA MET A 55 25.45 5.67 -25.11
C MET A 55 26.30 5.31 -23.89
N PRO A 56 26.49 6.21 -22.89
CA PRO A 56 27.08 5.82 -21.63
C PRO A 56 26.17 4.77 -21.00
N ILE A 57 26.73 3.58 -20.76
CA ILE A 57 26.05 2.50 -20.07
C ILE A 57 25.69 3.04 -18.68
N SER A 58 24.39 3.18 -18.40
CA SER A 58 23.89 3.55 -17.07
C SER A 58 24.49 2.61 -16.03
N GLN A 59 24.79 3.12 -14.83
CA GLN A 59 25.22 2.25 -13.73
C GLN A 59 24.18 1.15 -13.52
N LEU A 60 24.64 -0.11 -13.53
CA LEU A 60 23.79 -1.26 -13.33
C LEU A 60 23.10 -1.13 -11.97
N ARG A 61 21.78 -0.92 -11.98
CA ARG A 61 20.99 -0.90 -10.76
C ARG A 61 20.53 -2.30 -10.41
N ASP A 62 20.56 -2.60 -9.11
CA ASP A 62 19.93 -3.80 -8.58
C ASP A 62 18.43 -3.81 -8.91
N HIS A 63 17.91 -5.00 -9.20
CA HIS A 63 16.48 -5.19 -9.43
C HIS A 63 15.69 -4.76 -8.19
N PRO A 64 14.73 -3.82 -8.32
CA PRO A 64 13.87 -3.45 -7.22
C PRO A 64 13.08 -4.67 -6.79
N ASP A 65 13.32 -5.17 -5.58
CA ASP A 65 12.62 -6.31 -5.01
C ASP A 65 11.66 -5.86 -3.91
N ASN A 66 10.64 -6.67 -3.65
CA ASN A 66 9.67 -6.42 -2.61
C ASN A 66 10.33 -6.32 -1.22
N TYR A 67 11.37 -7.12 -0.95
CA TYR A 67 12.08 -7.07 0.32
C TYR A 67 12.92 -5.79 0.44
N SER A 68 13.63 -5.40 -0.61
CA SER A 68 14.43 -4.17 -0.61
C SER A 68 13.54 -2.94 -0.42
N GLN A 69 12.43 -2.83 -1.16
CA GLN A 69 11.48 -1.74 -1.01
C GLN A 69 10.84 -1.70 0.39
N LYS A 70 10.51 -2.86 0.99
CA LYS A 70 9.98 -2.93 2.36
C LYS A 70 10.99 -2.47 3.41
N ARG A 71 12.27 -2.78 3.24
CA ARG A 71 13.33 -2.30 4.14
C ARG A 71 13.46 -0.78 4.07
N ASP A 72 13.29 -0.25 2.86
CA ASP A 72 13.45 1.16 2.54
C ASP A 72 12.31 2.08 3.03
N LEU A 73 11.25 1.48 3.59
CA LEU A 73 10.18 2.21 4.30
C LEU A 73 10.66 2.95 5.52
N VAL A 74 11.65 2.41 6.23
CA VAL A 74 12.20 3.05 7.42
C VAL A 74 12.76 4.42 7.04
N ASN A 75 13.61 4.43 6.00
CA ASN A 75 14.17 5.64 5.42
C ASN A 75 13.07 6.63 4.94
N THR A 76 11.96 6.10 4.41
CA THR A 76 10.85 6.94 3.94
C THR A 76 10.14 7.64 5.10
N LYS A 77 9.91 6.93 6.20
CA LYS A 77 9.31 7.48 7.42
C LYS A 77 10.21 8.48 8.14
N ASP A 78 11.52 8.32 8.01
CA ASP A 78 12.50 9.26 8.57
C ASP A 78 12.52 10.58 7.78
N LYS A 79 12.47 10.50 6.44
CA LYS A 79 12.44 11.67 5.56
C LYS A 79 11.09 12.41 5.60
N PHE A 80 9.99 11.67 5.69
CA PHE A 80 8.64 12.22 5.61
C PHE A 80 7.83 11.82 6.85
N PRO A 81 7.74 12.69 7.87
CA PRO A 81 7.10 12.34 9.14
C PRO A 81 5.60 12.04 9.01
N ASP A 82 4.91 12.59 8.00
CA ASP A 82 3.48 12.34 7.76
C ASP A 82 3.16 10.85 7.56
N TYR A 83 4.13 10.09 7.04
CA TYR A 83 4.00 8.64 6.84
C TYR A 83 4.07 7.84 8.15
N LYS A 84 4.46 8.46 9.27
CA LYS A 84 4.41 7.83 10.60
C LYS A 84 2.97 7.65 11.10
N LEU A 85 2.03 8.45 10.60
CA LEU A 85 0.60 8.34 10.91
C LEU A 85 -0.01 7.03 10.39
N ILE A 86 0.59 6.45 9.36
CA ILE A 86 0.08 5.25 8.69
C ILE A 86 0.64 3.99 9.36
N HIS A 87 -0.26 3.04 9.67
CA HIS A 87 0.11 1.76 10.23
C HIS A 87 1.06 0.97 9.30
N SER A 88 2.10 0.35 9.87
CA SER A 88 3.17 -0.34 9.12
C SER A 88 2.64 -1.40 8.15
N GLN A 89 1.64 -2.18 8.57
CA GLN A 89 1.04 -3.22 7.73
C GLN A 89 0.47 -2.66 6.41
N VAL A 90 -0.17 -1.49 6.46
CA VAL A 90 -0.79 -0.87 5.29
C VAL A 90 0.27 -0.51 4.26
N TYR A 91 1.44 -0.08 4.73
CA TYR A 91 2.60 0.24 3.90
C TYR A 91 3.19 -1.01 3.23
N HIS A 92 3.32 -2.10 3.99
CA HIS A 92 3.79 -3.37 3.45
C HIS A 92 2.82 -3.92 2.39
N ASP A 93 1.52 -3.79 2.61
CA ASP A 93 0.50 -4.19 1.65
C ASP A 93 0.48 -3.29 0.41
N CYS A 94 0.77 -2.00 0.54
CA CYS A 94 0.98 -1.09 -0.59
C CYS A 94 2.09 -1.60 -1.52
N ILE A 95 3.25 -1.98 -0.98
CA ILE A 95 4.37 -2.52 -1.79
C ILE A 95 4.01 -3.87 -2.43
N LYS A 96 3.32 -4.75 -1.71
CA LYS A 96 2.83 -6.01 -2.30
C LYS A 96 1.95 -5.74 -3.52
N ARG A 97 1.08 -4.71 -3.46
CA ARG A 97 0.24 -4.33 -4.61
C ARG A 97 1.04 -3.75 -5.77
N VAL A 98 2.12 -3.01 -5.52
CA VAL A 98 3.04 -2.53 -6.58
C VAL A 98 3.60 -3.72 -7.36
N LYS A 99 4.15 -4.73 -6.67
CA LYS A 99 4.65 -5.94 -7.31
C LYS A 99 3.57 -6.65 -8.12
N LEU A 100 2.41 -6.89 -7.52
CA LEU A 100 1.29 -7.54 -8.21
C LEU A 100 0.83 -6.77 -9.45
N ALA A 101 0.81 -5.44 -9.40
CA ALA A 101 0.43 -4.61 -10.53
C ALA A 101 1.47 -4.66 -11.65
N PHE A 102 2.75 -4.63 -11.29
CA PHE A 102 3.85 -4.79 -12.23
C PHE A 102 3.80 -6.17 -12.91
N ASP A 103 3.68 -7.25 -12.13
CA ASP A 103 3.55 -8.63 -12.65
C ASP A 103 2.32 -8.79 -13.57
N ARG A 104 1.20 -8.15 -13.22
CA ARG A 104 -0.02 -8.15 -14.04
C ARG A 104 0.19 -7.43 -15.37
N TRP A 105 0.94 -6.33 -15.38
CA TRP A 105 1.22 -5.58 -16.61
C TRP A 105 1.99 -6.40 -17.65
N PHE A 106 2.82 -7.36 -17.19
CA PHE A 106 3.49 -8.32 -18.07
C PHE A 106 2.57 -9.38 -18.67
N LYS A 107 1.52 -9.75 -17.94
CA LYS A 107 0.61 -10.79 -18.35
C LYS A 107 -0.28 -10.27 -19.47
N VAL A 108 -0.40 -11.10 -20.50
CA VAL A 108 -1.38 -10.90 -21.57
C VAL A 108 -2.71 -11.45 -21.09
N ASP A 109 -3.80 -10.74 -21.37
CA ASP A 109 -5.15 -11.20 -21.08
C ASP A 109 -5.51 -12.41 -21.98
N ASN A 110 -6.57 -13.14 -21.63
CA ASN A 110 -7.05 -14.28 -22.42
C ASN A 110 -7.39 -13.89 -23.88
N ASN A 111 -7.71 -12.61 -24.11
CA ASN A 111 -8.00 -12.03 -25.42
C ASN A 111 -6.74 -11.62 -26.21
N GLY A 112 -5.53 -11.94 -25.73
CA GLY A 112 -4.27 -11.57 -26.38
C GLY A 112 -3.86 -10.09 -26.21
N GLN A 113 -4.63 -9.29 -25.47
CA GLN A 113 -4.35 -7.88 -25.26
C GLN A 113 -3.48 -7.65 -24.01
N LYS A 114 -2.54 -6.70 -24.10
CA LYS A 114 -1.74 -6.26 -22.96
C LYS A 114 -2.50 -5.22 -22.15
N LEU A 115 -2.36 -5.26 -20.84
CA LEU A 115 -2.92 -4.26 -19.95
C LEU A 115 -2.16 -2.92 -20.06
N GLY A 116 -2.88 -1.83 -19.85
CA GLY A 116 -2.28 -0.49 -19.76
C GLY A 116 -1.33 -0.37 -18.56
N LYS A 117 -0.41 0.62 -18.60
CA LYS A 117 0.51 0.88 -17.49
C LYS A 117 -0.29 1.20 -16.20
N PRO A 118 -0.11 0.45 -15.11
CA PRO A 118 -0.80 0.73 -13.84
C PRO A 118 -0.45 2.12 -13.30
N ARG A 119 -1.44 2.79 -12.72
CA ARG A 119 -1.27 4.07 -12.01
C ARG A 119 -2.31 4.16 -10.91
N CYS A 120 -1.91 4.61 -9.72
CA CYS A 120 -2.88 5.02 -8.72
C CYS A 120 -3.28 6.47 -9.00
N HIS A 121 -4.58 6.71 -9.16
CA HIS A 121 -5.14 8.05 -9.23
C HIS A 121 -6.07 8.27 -8.05
N PHE A 122 -5.80 9.33 -7.29
CA PHE A 122 -6.67 9.77 -6.21
C PHE A 122 -7.83 10.57 -6.83
N SER A 123 -8.88 9.87 -7.26
CA SER A 123 -10.16 10.51 -7.58
C SER A 123 -11.02 10.53 -6.33
N TYR A 124 -11.45 11.72 -5.95
CA TYR A 124 -12.28 12.08 -4.79
C TYR A 124 -13.67 11.41 -4.72
N GLN A 125 -13.96 10.40 -5.55
CA GLN A 125 -15.19 9.61 -5.44
C GLN A 125 -14.99 8.43 -4.49
N LEU A 126 -15.11 8.74 -3.19
CA LEU A 126 -15.16 7.77 -2.09
C LEU A 126 -16.48 6.97 -2.06
N SER A 127 -16.93 6.42 -3.19
CA SER A 127 -18.11 5.56 -3.21
C SER A 127 -17.81 4.07 -2.97
N VAL A 128 -16.57 3.57 -3.15
CA VAL A 128 -16.33 2.11 -3.09
C VAL A 128 -15.04 1.66 -2.38
N ILE A 129 -14.02 2.52 -2.18
CA ILE A 129 -12.69 2.04 -1.71
C ILE A 129 -12.50 2.08 -0.18
N SER A 130 -13.38 2.77 0.56
CA SER A 130 -13.33 2.79 2.03
C SER A 130 -13.54 1.41 2.67
N TYR A 131 -14.28 0.50 2.02
CA TYR A 131 -14.63 -0.80 2.59
C TYR A 131 -13.50 -1.84 2.55
N GLN A 132 -12.52 -1.73 1.65
CA GLN A 132 -11.47 -2.75 1.53
C GLN A 132 -10.23 -2.47 2.41
N PHE A 133 -9.87 -1.20 2.63
CA PHE A 133 -8.72 -0.83 3.46
C PHE A 133 -9.02 -0.81 4.96
N LEU A 134 -10.25 -0.49 5.37
CA LEU A 134 -10.70 -0.60 6.77
C LEU A 134 -10.84 -2.07 7.23
N ALA A 135 -11.29 -2.97 6.35
CA ALA A 135 -11.49 -4.38 6.70
C ALA A 135 -10.18 -5.12 7.02
N VAL A 136 -9.06 -4.71 6.43
CA VAL A 136 -7.74 -5.32 6.68
C VAL A 136 -7.12 -4.81 7.99
N SER A 137 -7.32 -3.53 8.32
CA SER A 137 -6.80 -2.96 9.57
C SER A 137 -7.56 -3.46 10.81
N PHE A 138 -8.87 -3.69 10.71
CA PHE A 138 -9.66 -4.18 11.85
C PHE A 138 -9.42 -5.68 12.15
N LYS A 139 -9.18 -6.51 11.12
CA LYS A 139 -8.85 -7.95 11.29
C LYS A 139 -7.58 -8.21 12.10
N LEU A 140 -6.65 -7.25 12.16
CA LEU A 140 -5.40 -7.38 12.92
C LEU A 140 -5.54 -6.98 14.41
N SER A 141 -6.49 -6.12 14.77
CA SER A 141 -6.69 -5.74 16.18
C SER A 141 -7.33 -6.86 17.02
N VAL A 142 -8.16 -7.70 16.40
CA VAL A 142 -8.91 -8.77 17.10
C VAL A 142 -8.03 -9.98 17.45
N PHE A 143 -6.87 -10.14 16.82
CA PHE A 143 -5.97 -11.27 17.08
C PHE A 143 -4.90 -11.03 18.17
N SER A 144 -4.81 -9.81 18.75
CA SER A 144 -3.81 -9.50 19.79
C SER A 144 -4.35 -9.46 21.22
N THR A 145 -5.65 -9.69 21.43
CA THR A 145 -6.22 -9.84 22.80
C THR A 145 -6.46 -11.30 23.11
N SER A 146 -5.39 -12.08 23.21
CA SER A 146 -5.38 -13.29 24.03
C SER A 146 -4.14 -13.24 24.90
N SER A 147 -4.35 -13.43 26.20
CA SER A 147 -3.34 -13.57 27.26
C SER A 147 -2.79 -12.28 27.90
N CYS A 148 -3.62 -11.61 28.70
CA CYS A 148 -3.12 -11.04 29.97
C CYS A 148 -4.28 -10.85 30.96
N SER A 149 -4.35 -11.74 31.94
CA SER A 149 -5.17 -11.61 33.14
C SER A 149 -4.68 -10.40 33.94
N PHE A 150 -5.54 -9.40 34.15
CA PHE A 150 -5.33 -8.42 35.21
C PHE A 150 -6.67 -8.08 35.86
N GLY A 151 -6.79 -8.44 37.14
CA GLY A 151 -8.01 -8.35 37.92
C GLY A 151 -8.45 -6.91 38.14
N ILE A 152 -9.72 -6.64 37.86
CA ILE A 152 -10.40 -5.40 38.19
C ILE A 152 -11.00 -5.59 39.60
N LYS A 153 -10.38 -4.96 40.61
CA LYS A 153 -11.04 -4.75 41.90
C LYS A 153 -12.04 -3.61 41.71
N ASN A 154 -13.30 -3.91 41.99
CA ASN A 154 -14.42 -2.97 42.05
C ASN A 154 -14.14 -1.88 43.10
N THR A 155 -14.37 -0.62 42.73
CA THR A 155 -14.70 0.44 43.68
C THR A 155 -15.93 1.16 43.17
N GLU A 156 -16.88 1.32 44.09
CA GLU A 156 -18.30 1.54 43.89
C GLU A 156 -18.64 2.99 43.48
N TYR A 157 -19.77 3.13 42.79
CA TYR A 157 -20.44 4.40 42.57
C TYR A 157 -21.04 4.92 43.87
N SER A 158 -20.88 6.23 44.09
CA SER A 158 -21.40 6.99 45.23
C SER A 158 -22.93 6.98 45.34
N PHE A 159 -23.45 6.67 46.53
CA PHE A 159 -24.33 7.52 47.34
C PHE A 159 -24.34 7.03 48.79
#